data_AF-A0AAJ0CMA9-F1
#
_entry.id   AF-A0AAJ0CMA9-F1
#
_cell.length_a   1.000
_cell.length_b   1.000
_cell.length_c   1.000
_cell.angle_alpha   90.00
_cell.angle_beta   90.00
_cell.angle_gamma   90.00
#
_symmetry.space_group_name_H-M   'P 1'
#
loop_
_entity.id
_entity.type
_entity.pdbx_description
1 polymer ?
#
loop_
_entity_poly.entity_id
_entity_poly.type
_entity_poly.pdbx_seq_one_letter_code
_entity_poly.pdbx_strand_id
1 'polypeptide(L)'
;MPYKRKGHRPEAAIYSNLEKNPRLRPECKQTPPESDRLFKVQGCATVCAIEPSNLVPRHHRTKDEDNVAIYNGLIASADQLMKSASVRDRLAAEKDILYLEIEAAGLMNHLPCLVIRGIRDYSDTHKNKEWHGYAAVAAAAYAKDLLCRIAPNRVKGEKKIGDVLSCNSKS
;
A
#
# COMPACT_ATOMS: atom_id res chain seq x y z
N MET A 1 20.26 8.34 6.80
CA MET A 1 20.85 7.92 5.50
C MET A 1 21.43 6.48 5.44
N PRO A 2 20.81 5.39 6.00
CA PRO A 2 21.23 4.00 5.69
C PRO A 2 20.42 3.33 4.57
N TYR A 3 19.25 3.88 4.23
CA TYR A 3 18.22 3.23 3.41
C TYR A 3 18.64 3.02 1.94
N LYS A 4 19.41 3.95 1.38
CA LYS A 4 19.94 3.88 0.00
C LYS A 4 21.12 2.92 -0.19
N ARG A 5 21.78 2.44 0.89
CA ARG A 5 23.06 1.70 0.78
C ARG A 5 22.94 0.17 0.73
N LYS A 6 21.89 -0.43 1.29
CA LYS A 6 21.70 -1.89 1.30
C LYS A 6 20.58 -2.39 0.39
N GLY A 7 19.71 -1.49 -0.08
CA GLY A 7 18.49 -1.85 -0.80
C GLY A 7 17.50 -2.62 0.10
N HIS A 8 16.23 -2.58 -0.25
CA HIS A 8 15.33 -3.67 0.10
C HIS A 8 15.40 -4.67 -1.06
N ARG A 9 15.27 -5.97 -0.79
CA ARG A 9 14.95 -6.96 -1.85
C ARG A 9 13.50 -7.44 -1.66
N PRO A 10 12.52 -6.53 -1.66
CA PRO A 10 11.13 -6.89 -1.39
C PRO A 10 10.63 -7.87 -2.47
N GLU A 11 11.11 -7.73 -3.69
CA GLU A 11 10.82 -8.62 -4.81
C GLU A 11 11.27 -10.06 -4.55
N ALA A 12 12.51 -10.27 -4.11
CA ALA A 12 12.99 -11.61 -3.76
C ALA A 12 12.17 -12.23 -2.61
N ALA A 13 11.73 -11.41 -1.65
CA ALA A 13 10.87 -11.85 -0.57
C ALA A 13 9.45 -12.22 -1.06
N ILE A 14 8.90 -11.45 -2.01
CA ILE A 14 7.61 -11.74 -2.66
C ILE A 14 7.70 -13.09 -3.38
N TYR A 15 8.69 -13.28 -4.26
CA TYR A 15 8.87 -14.54 -4.97
C TYR A 15 9.07 -15.72 -4.03
N SER A 16 9.92 -15.59 -3.01
CA SER A 16 10.13 -16.66 -2.01
C SER A 16 8.84 -17.00 -1.24
N ASN A 17 8.01 -16.00 -0.91
CA ASN A 17 6.73 -16.25 -0.24
C ASN A 17 5.73 -16.97 -1.17
N LEU A 18 5.66 -16.59 -2.45
CA LEU A 18 4.80 -17.25 -3.45
C LEU A 18 5.28 -18.67 -3.79
N GLU A 19 6.60 -18.90 -3.75
CA GLU A 19 7.18 -20.23 -3.92
C GLU A 19 6.77 -21.17 -2.81
N LYS A 20 6.91 -20.71 -1.56
CA LYS A 20 6.56 -21.46 -0.33
C LYS A 20 5.07 -21.65 -0.14
N ASN A 21 4.23 -20.82 -0.75
CA ASN A 21 2.78 -20.86 -0.65
C ASN A 21 2.14 -21.04 -2.04
N PRO A 22 2.23 -22.23 -2.65
CA PRO A 22 1.76 -22.45 -4.01
C PRO A 22 0.27 -22.15 -4.21
N ARG A 23 -0.55 -22.27 -3.15
CA ARG A 23 -1.99 -21.95 -3.17
C ARG A 23 -2.27 -20.46 -3.38
N LEU A 24 -1.36 -19.57 -3.00
CA LEU A 24 -1.52 -18.12 -3.18
C LEU A 24 -1.12 -17.66 -4.58
N ARG A 25 -0.43 -18.52 -5.36
CA ARG A 25 0.07 -18.15 -6.67
C ARG A 25 -1.03 -17.66 -7.61
N PRO A 26 -2.19 -18.32 -7.78
CA PRO A 26 -3.20 -17.87 -8.76
C PRO A 26 -3.69 -16.44 -8.53
N GLU A 27 -3.84 -16.04 -7.26
CA GLU A 27 -4.45 -14.77 -6.87
C GLU A 27 -3.43 -13.64 -6.69
N CYS A 28 -2.17 -13.99 -6.40
CA CYS A 28 -1.12 -13.04 -6.02
C CYS A 28 0.03 -12.95 -7.03
N LYS A 29 -0.18 -13.39 -8.28
CA LYS A 29 0.84 -13.23 -9.34
C LYS A 29 1.08 -11.75 -9.60
N GLN A 30 2.30 -11.45 -10.05
CA GLN A 30 2.59 -10.16 -10.64
C GLN A 30 1.68 -9.95 -11.84
N THR A 31 0.95 -8.84 -11.81
CA THR A 31 0.03 -8.44 -12.86
C THR A 31 0.81 -7.82 -14.02
N PRO A 32 0.43 -8.04 -15.29
CA PRO A 32 1.13 -7.46 -16.43
C PRO A 32 1.19 -5.92 -16.35
N PRO A 33 2.28 -5.25 -16.78
CA PRO A 33 2.39 -3.79 -16.73
C PRO A 33 1.20 -3.05 -17.38
N GLU A 34 0.58 -3.65 -18.40
CA GLU A 34 -0.57 -3.11 -19.14
C GLU A 34 -1.83 -3.00 -18.28
N SER A 35 -1.89 -3.71 -17.16
CA SER A 35 -2.97 -3.61 -16.18
C SER A 35 -2.86 -2.37 -15.28
N ASP A 36 -1.70 -1.72 -15.22
CA ASP A 36 -1.45 -0.50 -14.43
C ASP A 36 -2.02 0.72 -15.15
N ARG A 37 -3.33 0.96 -14.94
CA ARG A 37 -4.11 1.97 -15.66
C ARG A 37 -4.57 3.07 -14.70
N LEU A 38 -4.07 4.29 -14.91
CA LEU A 38 -4.52 5.50 -14.25
C LEU A 38 -5.29 6.36 -15.24
N PHE A 39 -6.50 6.78 -14.88
CA PHE A 39 -7.35 7.63 -15.72
C PHE A 39 -7.22 9.11 -15.33
N LYS A 40 -7.35 10.00 -16.32
CA LYS A 40 -7.43 11.45 -16.13
C LYS A 40 -8.67 11.79 -15.30
N VAL A 41 -8.59 12.88 -14.55
CA VAL A 41 -9.72 13.42 -13.78
C VAL A 41 -10.71 14.10 -14.74
N GLN A 42 -11.57 13.32 -15.39
CA GLN A 42 -12.74 13.82 -16.10
C GLN A 42 -14.01 13.21 -15.52
N GLY A 43 -15.05 14.03 -15.36
CA GLY A 43 -16.25 13.74 -14.58
C GLY A 43 -17.25 12.78 -15.23
N CYS A 44 -16.84 11.58 -15.66
CA CYS A 44 -17.80 10.60 -16.16
C CYS A 44 -17.58 9.20 -15.56
N ALA A 45 -18.64 8.69 -14.92
CA ALA A 45 -18.66 7.45 -14.16
C ALA A 45 -18.79 6.17 -15.02
N THR A 46 -18.76 6.24 -16.36
CA THR A 46 -18.99 5.05 -17.19
C THR A 46 -18.36 5.08 -18.59
N VAL A 47 -18.17 6.24 -19.23
CA VAL A 47 -17.72 6.32 -20.64
C VAL A 47 -16.18 6.43 -20.78
N CYS A 48 -15.47 6.82 -19.72
CA CYS A 48 -14.02 7.05 -19.78
C CYS A 48 -13.17 5.78 -19.90
N ALA A 49 -13.69 4.62 -19.48
CA ALA A 49 -12.98 3.34 -19.52
C ALA A 49 -12.77 2.80 -20.95
N ILE A 50 -13.45 3.39 -21.94
CA ILE A 50 -13.48 2.91 -23.33
C ILE A 50 -12.42 3.61 -24.19
N GLU A 51 -11.96 4.81 -23.80
CA GLU A 51 -11.09 5.63 -24.65
C GLU A 51 -9.64 5.68 -24.11
N PRO A 52 -8.64 5.16 -24.88
CA PRO A 52 -7.23 5.20 -24.47
C PRO A 52 -6.68 6.62 -24.23
N SER A 53 -7.30 7.64 -24.83
CA SER A 53 -6.96 9.06 -24.66
C SER A 53 -7.13 9.57 -23.22
N ASN A 54 -7.92 8.87 -22.41
CA ASN A 54 -8.17 9.17 -21.00
C ASN A 54 -7.14 8.55 -20.05
N LEU A 55 -6.22 7.72 -20.55
CA LEU A 55 -5.14 7.19 -19.73
C LEU A 55 -4.06 8.27 -19.51
N VAL A 56 -3.59 8.35 -18.27
CA VAL A 56 -2.39 9.13 -17.94
C VAL A 56 -1.17 8.31 -18.39
N PRO A 57 -0.29 8.84 -19.24
CA PRO A 57 0.94 8.16 -19.60
C PRO A 57 1.77 7.85 -18.36
N ARG A 58 2.16 6.59 -18.21
CA ARG A 58 3.01 6.10 -17.11
C ARG A 58 4.32 5.61 -17.72
N HIS A 59 5.42 5.88 -17.04
CA HIS A 59 6.71 5.33 -17.44
C HIS A 59 6.63 3.81 -17.34
N HIS A 60 7.04 3.11 -18.40
CA HIS A 60 7.11 1.65 -18.37
C HIS A 60 8.20 1.24 -17.37
N ARG A 61 7.90 0.33 -16.44
CA ARG A 61 8.93 -0.19 -15.54
C ARG A 61 10.01 -0.89 -16.38
N THR A 62 11.24 -0.42 -16.32
CA THR A 62 12.36 -1.08 -17.02
C THR A 62 12.84 -2.29 -16.23
N LYS A 63 13.58 -3.20 -16.86
CA LYS A 63 14.14 -4.38 -16.17
C LYS A 63 15.14 -4.02 -15.06
N ASP A 64 15.68 -2.80 -15.11
CA ASP A 64 16.69 -2.29 -14.17
C ASP A 64 16.08 -1.41 -13.06
N GLU A 65 14.76 -1.16 -13.11
CA GLU A 65 14.03 -0.47 -12.05
C GLU A 65 13.51 -1.48 -11.02
N ASP A 66 13.62 -1.15 -9.72
CA ASP A 66 13.03 -1.95 -8.65
C ASP A 66 11.51 -2.09 -8.91
N ASN A 67 11.03 -3.32 -9.11
CA ASN A 67 9.61 -3.59 -9.37
C ASN A 67 8.69 -3.17 -8.22
N VAL A 68 9.25 -2.91 -7.03
CA VAL A 68 8.53 -2.48 -5.83
C VAL A 68 9.18 -1.22 -5.27
N ALA A 69 8.43 -0.12 -5.27
CA ALA A 69 8.81 1.12 -4.62
C ALA A 69 8.22 1.22 -3.21
N ILE A 70 8.98 1.78 -2.28
CA ILE A 70 8.54 2.04 -0.91
C ILE A 70 8.32 3.54 -0.74
N TYR A 71 7.08 3.93 -0.43
CA TYR A 71 6.70 5.31 -0.15
C TYR A 71 6.45 5.47 1.35
N ASN A 72 6.99 6.55 1.93
CA ASN A 72 6.75 6.92 3.32
C ASN A 72 6.04 8.28 3.33
N GLY A 73 4.88 8.35 3.95
CA GLY A 73 4.11 9.59 4.08
C GLY A 73 2.75 9.35 4.69
N LEU A 74 1.87 10.34 4.57
CA LEU A 74 0.57 10.34 5.24
C LEU A 74 -0.40 9.38 4.55
N ILE A 75 -0.97 8.50 5.36
CA ILE A 75 -2.10 7.65 5.01
C ILE A 75 -3.34 8.26 5.63
N ALA A 76 -4.27 8.74 4.82
CA ALA A 76 -5.55 9.23 5.30
C ALA A 76 -6.57 8.09 5.34
N SER A 77 -7.36 8.09 6.40
CA SER A 77 -8.39 7.10 6.64
C SER A 77 -9.76 7.74 6.48
N ALA A 78 -10.68 7.05 5.81
CA ALA A 78 -12.06 7.47 5.60
C ALA A 78 -13.02 6.34 6.00
N ASP A 79 -14.26 6.68 6.30
CA ASP A 79 -15.33 5.71 6.56
C ASP A 79 -15.90 5.07 5.28
N GLN A 80 -15.61 5.65 4.12
CA GLN A 80 -16.10 5.23 2.83
C GLN A 80 -14.99 5.12 1.79
N LEU A 81 -15.19 4.21 0.83
CA LEU A 81 -14.27 4.04 -0.30
C LEU A 81 -14.28 5.32 -1.16
N MET A 82 -13.11 5.95 -1.29
CA MET A 82 -12.90 7.05 -2.22
C MET A 82 -13.07 6.54 -3.66
N LYS A 83 -13.97 7.17 -4.41
CA LYS A 83 -14.24 6.88 -5.84
C LYS A 83 -14.19 8.12 -6.71
N SER A 84 -13.65 9.22 -6.18
CA SER A 84 -13.61 10.50 -6.89
C SER A 84 -12.16 10.97 -6.97
N ALA A 85 -11.61 10.90 -8.19
CA ALA A 85 -10.24 11.33 -8.45
C ALA A 85 -10.06 12.84 -8.17
N SER A 86 -11.10 13.66 -8.36
CA SER A 86 -11.04 15.10 -8.04
C SER A 86 -10.97 15.36 -6.55
N VAL A 87 -11.76 14.62 -5.75
CA VAL A 87 -11.70 14.73 -4.29
C VAL A 87 -10.37 14.19 -3.76
N ARG A 88 -9.89 13.06 -4.30
CA ARG A 88 -8.57 12.51 -4.00
C ARG A 88 -7.46 13.54 -4.25
N ASP A 89 -7.41 14.13 -5.44
CA ASP A 89 -6.33 15.05 -5.82
C ASP A 89 -6.37 16.33 -5.00
N ARG A 90 -7.58 16.84 -4.70
CA ARG A 90 -7.75 17.96 -3.78
C ARG A 90 -7.24 17.65 -2.39
N LEU A 91 -7.62 16.51 -1.80
CA LEU A 91 -7.16 16.11 -0.47
C LEU A 91 -5.65 15.85 -0.45
N ALA A 92 -5.10 15.25 -1.50
CA ALA A 92 -3.67 15.04 -1.64
C ALA A 92 -2.91 16.38 -1.65
N ALA A 93 -3.40 17.38 -2.39
CA ALA A 93 -2.80 18.71 -2.43
C ALA A 93 -2.96 19.50 -1.12
N GLU A 94 -4.14 19.41 -0.47
CA GLU A 94 -4.44 20.17 0.75
C GLU A 94 -3.75 19.59 2.01
N LYS A 95 -3.52 18.28 2.04
CA LYS A 95 -3.10 17.55 3.25
C LYS A 95 -1.82 16.74 3.08
N ASP A 96 -1.18 16.80 1.91
CA ASP A 96 0.01 16.02 1.57
C ASP A 96 -0.18 14.50 1.79
N ILE A 97 -1.36 14.01 1.41
CA ILE A 97 -1.74 12.60 1.56
C ILE A 97 -1.18 11.79 0.39
N LEU A 98 -0.50 10.69 0.70
CA LEU A 98 0.00 9.75 -0.30
C LEU A 98 -0.95 8.59 -0.59
N TYR A 99 -1.79 8.21 0.38
CA TYR A 99 -2.66 7.03 0.27
C TYR A 99 -3.96 7.21 1.04
N LEU A 100 -5.06 6.72 0.47
CA LEU A 100 -6.38 6.70 1.08
C LEU A 100 -6.77 5.26 1.41
N GLU A 101 -7.32 5.07 2.61
CA GLU A 101 -7.76 3.76 3.09
C GLU A 101 -9.00 3.87 3.97
N ILE A 102 -9.59 2.74 4.36
CA ILE A 102 -10.91 2.72 5.02
C ILE A 102 -10.97 2.00 6.37
N GLU A 103 -9.86 1.49 6.90
CA GLU A 103 -9.88 0.54 8.03
C GLU A 103 -8.96 0.93 9.19
N ALA A 104 -7.93 1.75 8.96
CA ALA A 104 -6.87 2.01 9.93
C ALA A 104 -7.23 3.07 10.97
N ALA A 105 -8.13 4.03 10.69
CA ALA A 105 -8.51 5.08 11.66
C ALA A 105 -8.97 4.49 13.00
N GLY A 106 -9.81 3.45 12.96
CA GLY A 106 -10.34 2.82 14.17
C GLY A 106 -9.24 2.17 15.01
N LEU A 107 -8.19 1.66 14.37
CA LEU A 107 -7.08 1.00 15.06
C LEU A 107 -6.09 2.02 15.65
N MET A 108 -5.75 3.07 14.91
CA MET A 108 -4.74 4.06 15.28
C MET A 108 -5.17 4.94 16.45
N ASN A 109 -6.47 5.16 16.65
CA ASN A 109 -6.99 5.92 17.79
C ASN A 109 -6.69 5.26 19.13
N HIS A 110 -6.44 3.95 19.13
CA HIS A 110 -6.27 3.18 20.35
C HIS A 110 -4.87 2.56 20.44
N LEU A 111 -4.24 2.22 19.32
CA LEU A 111 -2.97 1.50 19.33
C LEU A 111 -1.85 2.33 18.67
N PRO A 112 -0.70 2.54 19.33
CA PRO A 112 0.51 2.96 18.64
C PRO A 112 0.90 1.87 17.63
N CYS A 113 0.73 2.14 16.34
CA CYS A 113 1.01 1.17 15.29
C CYS A 113 1.66 1.81 14.06
N LEU A 114 2.33 0.97 13.27
CA LEU A 114 2.83 1.30 11.95
C LEU A 114 1.93 0.63 10.91
N VAL A 115 1.38 1.42 9.99
CA VAL A 115 0.53 0.92 8.91
C VAL A 115 1.40 0.63 7.69
N ILE A 116 1.33 -0.60 7.18
CA ILE A 116 1.98 -1.04 5.93
C ILE A 116 0.87 -1.45 4.97
N ARG A 117 0.79 -0.80 3.81
CA ARG A 117 -0.23 -1.07 2.78
C ARG A 117 0.44 -1.25 1.42
N GLY A 118 -0.11 -2.19 0.64
CA GLY A 118 0.20 -2.32 -0.79
C GLY A 118 -0.80 -1.50 -1.60
N ILE A 119 -0.33 -0.80 -2.63
CA ILE A 119 -1.18 -0.01 -3.52
C ILE A 119 -1.86 -0.96 -4.51
N ARG A 120 -3.20 -0.95 -4.52
CA ARG A 120 -4.03 -1.85 -5.37
C ARG A 120 -4.82 -1.11 -6.44
N ASP A 121 -5.14 0.16 -6.20
CA ASP A 121 -5.94 1.00 -7.07
C ASP A 121 -5.55 2.47 -6.86
N TYR A 122 -6.09 3.33 -7.71
CA TYR A 122 -5.84 4.76 -7.69
C TYR A 122 -6.93 5.55 -6.96
N SER A 123 -7.84 4.90 -6.23
CA SER A 123 -8.97 5.57 -5.55
C SER A 123 -9.81 6.46 -6.49
N ASP A 124 -9.95 6.02 -7.73
CA ASP A 124 -10.83 6.62 -8.73
C ASP A 124 -12.08 5.74 -8.96
N THR A 125 -12.87 6.06 -9.98
CA THR A 125 -14.06 5.27 -10.32
C THR A 125 -13.73 3.88 -10.90
N HIS A 126 -12.49 3.62 -11.29
CA HIS A 126 -12.07 2.43 -12.02
C HIS A 126 -11.46 1.40 -11.06
N LYS A 127 -12.25 0.39 -10.69
CA LYS A 127 -11.77 -0.68 -9.82
C LYS A 127 -10.74 -1.55 -10.54
N ASN A 128 -9.54 -1.63 -9.99
CA ASN A 128 -8.53 -2.59 -10.43
C ASN A 128 -8.47 -3.78 -9.46
N LYS A 129 -9.14 -4.88 -9.81
CA LYS A 129 -9.13 -6.09 -8.98
C LYS A 129 -7.85 -6.92 -9.13
N GLU A 130 -7.13 -6.72 -10.24
CA GLU A 130 -6.01 -7.58 -10.65
C GLU A 130 -4.77 -7.36 -9.76
N TRP A 131 -4.64 -6.18 -9.14
CA TRP A 131 -3.51 -5.84 -8.29
C TRP A 131 -3.69 -6.22 -6.82
N HIS A 132 -4.89 -6.64 -6.41
CA HIS A 132 -5.18 -6.85 -4.99
C HIS A 132 -4.29 -7.91 -4.33
N GLY A 133 -4.17 -9.09 -4.94
CA GLY A 133 -3.35 -10.16 -4.36
C GLY A 133 -1.86 -9.83 -4.38
N TYR A 134 -1.35 -9.25 -5.48
CA TYR A 134 0.05 -8.82 -5.56
C TYR A 134 0.37 -7.74 -4.52
N ALA A 135 -0.48 -6.72 -4.38
CA ALA A 135 -0.33 -5.67 -3.38
C ALA A 135 -0.32 -6.23 -1.95
N ALA A 136 -1.19 -7.19 -1.64
CA ALA A 136 -1.24 -7.85 -0.33
C ALA A 136 0.06 -8.61 -0.03
N VAL A 137 0.56 -9.41 -0.98
CA VAL A 137 1.81 -10.16 -0.80
C VAL A 137 3.02 -9.24 -0.72
N ALA A 138 3.05 -8.15 -1.49
CA ALA A 138 4.10 -7.14 -1.39
C ALA A 138 4.15 -6.49 -0.01
N ALA A 139 3.00 -6.08 0.52
CA ALA A 139 2.88 -5.53 1.87
C ALA A 139 3.33 -6.53 2.94
N ALA A 140 2.89 -7.79 2.85
CA ALA A 140 3.26 -8.84 3.79
C ALA A 140 4.76 -9.18 3.72
N ALA A 141 5.34 -9.23 2.52
CA ALA A 141 6.75 -9.46 2.32
C ALA A 141 7.60 -8.33 2.92
N TYR A 142 7.20 -7.08 2.72
CA TYR A 142 7.85 -5.92 3.32
C TYR A 142 7.71 -5.91 4.85
N ALA A 143 6.52 -6.19 5.38
CA ALA A 143 6.29 -6.28 6.82
C ALA A 143 7.18 -7.35 7.47
N LYS A 144 7.31 -8.51 6.82
CA LYS A 144 8.22 -9.58 7.27
C LYS A 144 9.68 -9.15 7.25
N ASP A 145 10.17 -8.54 6.16
CA ASP A 145 11.55 -8.03 6.08
C ASP A 145 11.81 -7.00 7.19
N LEU A 146 10.85 -6.10 7.43
CA LEU A 146 10.95 -5.10 8.48
C LEU A 146 11.04 -5.74 9.87
N LEU A 147 10.17 -6.70 10.19
CA LEU A 147 10.17 -7.41 11.47
C LEU A 147 11.47 -8.18 11.68
N CYS A 148 12.03 -8.82 10.65
CA CYS A 148 13.30 -9.54 10.72
C CYS A 148 14.50 -8.62 11.04
N ARG A 149 14.38 -7.30 10.84
CA ARG A 149 15.42 -6.32 11.19
C ARG A 149 15.30 -5.81 12.63
N ILE A 150 14.19 -6.10 13.32
CA ILE A 150 13.99 -5.73 14.71
C ILE A 150 14.59 -6.83 15.58
N ALA A 151 15.62 -6.49 16.34
CA ALA A 151 16.29 -7.44 17.21
C ALA A 151 15.34 -7.90 18.35
N PRO A 152 15.19 -9.21 18.61
CA PRO A 152 14.24 -9.71 19.61
C PRO A 152 14.46 -9.16 21.02
N ASN A 153 15.72 -8.85 21.37
CA ASN A 153 16.06 -8.24 22.66
C ASN A 153 15.50 -6.82 22.82
N ARG A 154 15.37 -6.05 21.73
CA ARG A 154 14.72 -4.74 21.75
C ARG A 154 13.23 -4.88 22.04
N VAL A 155 12.58 -5.88 21.45
CA VAL A 155 11.15 -6.15 21.67
C VAL A 155 10.87 -6.56 23.13
N LYS A 156 11.76 -7.35 23.75
CA LYS A 156 11.60 -7.77 25.15
C LYS A 156 11.60 -6.61 26.16
N GLY A 157 12.24 -5.49 25.83
CA GLY A 157 12.28 -4.29 26.66
C GLY A 157 11.11 -3.33 26.46
N GLU A 158 10.29 -3.55 25.42
CA GLU A 158 9.12 -2.72 25.16
C GLU A 158 7.95 -3.11 26.06
N LYS A 159 7.12 -2.12 26.42
CA LYS A 159 5.88 -2.37 27.15
C LYS A 159 4.92 -3.18 26.28
N LYS A 160 4.20 -4.13 26.88
CA LYS A 160 3.14 -4.84 26.16
C LYS A 160 2.02 -3.87 25.86
N ILE A 161 1.32 -4.12 24.75
CA ILE A 161 0.23 -3.25 24.33
C ILE A 161 -0.87 -3.14 25.40
N GLY A 162 -1.19 -4.23 26.12
CA GLY A 162 -2.15 -4.19 27.23
C GLY A 162 -1.75 -3.24 28.38
N ASP A 163 -0.46 -3.12 28.66
CA ASP A 163 0.06 -2.23 29.69
C ASP A 163 -0.01 -0.75 29.24
N VAL A 164 0.17 -0.49 27.93
CA VAL A 164 0.05 0.86 27.37
C VAL A 164 -1.41 1.33 27.37
N LEU A 165 -2.35 0.45 27.00
CA LEU A 165 -3.77 0.80 26.91
C LEU A 165 -4.40 1.02 28.28
N SER A 166 -4.00 0.25 29.29
CA SER A 166 -4.51 0.40 30.66
C SER A 166 -4.04 1.68 31.36
N CYS A 167 -2.94 2.28 30.92
CA CYS A 167 -2.51 3.61 31.37
C CYS A 167 -3.35 4.74 30.74
N ASN A 168 -3.86 4.57 29.52
CA ASN A 168 -4.63 5.58 28.80
C ASN A 168 -6.13 5.61 29.19
N SER A 169 -6.64 4.57 29.86
CA SER A 169 -8.05 4.46 30.27
C SER A 169 -8.35 5.06 31.65
N LYS A 170 -7.40 5.76 32.28
CA LYS A 170 -7.55 6.36 33.62
C LYS A 170 -7.73 7.90 33.60
N SER A 171 -8.01 8.49 32.44
CA SER A 171 -8.30 9.92 32.28
C SER A 171 -9.79 10.21 32.20
#